data_AF-F7R394-F1
#
_entry.id   AF-F7R394-F1
#
_cell.length_a   1.000
_cell.length_b   1.000
_cell.length_c   1.000
_cell.angle_alpha   90.00
_cell.angle_beta   90.00
_cell.angle_gamma   90.00
#
_symmetry.space_group_name_H-M   'P 1'
#
loop_
_entity.id
_entity.type
_entity.pdbx_description
1 polymer ?
#
loop_
_entity_poly.entity_id
_entity_poly.type
_entity_poly.pdbx_seq_one_letter_code
_entity_poly.pdbx_strand_id
1 'polypeptide(L)'
;MHVFLVEAIAKKSQNIKWETSVDNQKVGHMLIHRVSMDKFYALVTGQDDAFYQICMPLPEVIQKVVETEGENLVPHDTVIDELREIAKESSIEGTDLTFAMAIYILGFSSYAGFNSMLTPEMVK
;
A
#
# COMPACT_ATOMS: atom_id res chain seq x y z
N MET A 1 -19.02 8.42 -19.35
CA MET A 1 -18.52 7.37 -18.43
C MET A 1 -17.00 7.45 -18.44
N HIS A 2 -16.37 7.70 -17.30
CA HIS A 2 -14.91 7.71 -17.17
C HIS A 2 -14.41 6.26 -16.97
N VAL A 3 -13.24 5.94 -17.54
CA VAL A 3 -12.60 4.63 -17.37
C VAL A 3 -11.35 4.83 -16.52
N PHE A 4 -11.19 4.00 -15.48
CA PHE A 4 -10.05 4.08 -14.58
C PHE A 4 -9.09 2.91 -14.82
N LEU A 5 -7.83 3.23 -15.12
CA LEU A 5 -6.72 2.31 -14.97
C LEU A 5 -6.19 2.48 -13.54
N VAL A 6 -6.67 1.61 -12.64
CA VAL A 6 -6.31 1.67 -11.23
C VAL A 6 -4.96 0.98 -11.01
N GLU A 7 -4.03 1.72 -10.41
CA GLU A 7 -2.69 1.23 -10.09
C GLU A 7 -2.65 0.76 -8.64
N ALA A 8 -2.44 -0.55 -8.45
CA ALA A 8 -2.32 -1.15 -7.11
C ALA A 8 -1.15 -0.57 -6.30
N ILE A 9 -0.04 -0.26 -6.98
CA ILE A 9 1.15 0.35 -6.38
C ILE A 9 1.54 1.55 -7.24
N ALA A 10 0.77 2.63 -7.14
CA ALA A 10 1.14 3.89 -7.78
C ALA A 10 2.27 4.58 -7.02
N LYS A 11 3.24 5.16 -7.73
CA LYS A 11 4.37 5.89 -7.11
C LYS A 11 3.95 7.05 -6.21
N LYS A 12 2.81 7.67 -6.52
CA LYS A 12 2.24 8.74 -5.72
C LYS A 12 0.72 8.71 -5.79
N SER A 13 0.07 9.35 -4.81
CA SER A 13 -1.36 9.65 -4.90
C SER A 13 -1.65 10.47 -6.16
N GLN A 14 -2.47 9.93 -7.06
CA GLN A 14 -2.72 10.53 -8.36
C GLN A 14 -4.08 10.16 -8.96
N ASN A 15 -4.64 11.10 -9.71
CA ASN A 15 -5.72 10.90 -10.66
C ASN A 15 -5.40 11.77 -11.87
N ILE A 16 -4.71 11.19 -12.84
CA ILE A 16 -4.18 11.92 -14.00
C ILE A 16 -4.68 11.28 -15.29
N LYS A 17 -4.80 12.07 -16.35
CA LYS A 17 -5.12 11.52 -17.68
C LYS A 17 -4.08 10.49 -18.08
N TRP A 18 -4.53 9.40 -18.69
CA TRP A 18 -3.64 8.41 -19.24
C TRP A 18 -3.01 8.95 -20.54
N GLU A 19 -1.68 8.98 -20.54
CA GLU A 19 -0.84 9.35 -21.67
C GLU A 19 0.39 8.43 -21.67
N THR A 20 0.83 7.99 -22.85
CA THR A 20 2.06 7.21 -23.05
C THR A 20 2.72 7.61 -24.38
N SER A 21 3.93 7.11 -24.63
CA SER A 21 4.60 7.25 -25.92
C SER A 21 4.70 5.89 -26.60
N VAL A 22 4.23 5.81 -27.84
CA VAL A 22 4.40 4.65 -28.72
C VAL A 22 5.12 5.14 -29.97
N ASP A 23 6.24 4.52 -30.34
CA ASP A 23 7.06 4.93 -31.50
C ASP A 23 7.39 6.43 -31.55
N ASN A 24 7.81 6.99 -30.41
CA ASN A 24 8.06 8.43 -30.20
C ASN A 24 6.85 9.37 -30.43
N GLN A 25 5.65 8.83 -30.61
CA GLN A 25 4.42 9.62 -30.66
C GLN A 25 3.68 9.56 -29.32
N LYS A 26 3.27 10.72 -28.80
CA LYS A 26 2.41 10.78 -27.63
C LYS A 26 1.01 10.32 -28.00
N VAL A 27 0.53 9.28 -27.30
CA VAL A 27 -0.82 8.77 -27.42
C VAL A 27 -1.51 8.85 -26.05
N GLY A 28 -2.80 9.18 -26.05
CA GLY A 28 -3.56 9.38 -24.83
C GLY A 28 -5.05 9.37 -25.13
N HIS A 29 -5.86 9.15 -24.10
CA HIS A 29 -7.32 9.21 -24.24
C HIS A 29 -7.92 10.04 -23.10
N MET A 30 -8.71 11.07 -23.45
CA MET A 30 -9.23 12.04 -22.48
C MET A 30 -10.11 11.42 -21.39
N LEU A 31 -10.77 10.29 -21.67
CA LEU A 31 -11.66 9.61 -20.72
C LEU A 31 -10.98 8.53 -19.87
N ILE A 32 -9.71 8.20 -20.16
CA ILE A 32 -8.97 7.18 -19.41
C ILE A 32 -8.07 7.91 -18.42
N HIS A 33 -8.18 7.54 -17.14
CA HIS A 33 -7.37 8.12 -16.08
C HIS A 33 -6.54 7.03 -15.40
N ARG A 34 -5.26 7.32 -15.15
CA ARG A 34 -4.41 6.56 -14.23
C ARG A 34 -4.71 7.04 -12.81
N VAL A 35 -5.20 6.12 -11.98
CA VAL A 35 -5.69 6.45 -10.65
C VAL A 35 -4.98 5.56 -9.63
N SER A 36 -4.40 6.16 -8.59
CA SER A 36 -3.85 5.42 -7.45
C SER A 36 -4.97 4.83 -6.60
N MET A 37 -4.65 3.78 -5.83
CA MET A 37 -5.65 3.07 -5.03
C MET A 37 -6.40 3.98 -4.05
N ASP A 38 -5.70 4.90 -3.35
CA ASP A 38 -6.33 5.87 -2.44
C ASP A 38 -7.33 6.78 -3.15
N LYS A 39 -6.99 7.29 -4.33
CA LYS A 39 -7.91 8.12 -5.13
C LYS A 39 -9.07 7.32 -5.68
N PHE A 40 -8.87 6.06 -6.05
CA PHE A 40 -9.95 5.20 -6.48
C PHE A 40 -10.96 4.96 -5.35
N TYR A 41 -10.49 4.59 -4.15
CA TYR A 41 -11.35 4.42 -2.99
C TYR A 41 -12.08 5.71 -2.61
N ALA A 42 -11.41 6.86 -2.64
CA ALA A 42 -12.06 8.15 -2.40
C ALA A 42 -13.21 8.43 -3.39
N LEU A 43 -13.02 8.13 -4.68
CA LEU A 43 -14.04 8.34 -5.70
C LEU A 43 -15.26 7.44 -5.53
N VAL A 44 -15.07 6.17 -5.18
CA VAL A 44 -16.18 5.19 -5.09
C VAL A 44 -16.90 5.24 -3.75
N THR A 45 -16.22 5.67 -2.68
CA THR A 45 -16.80 5.75 -1.33
C THR A 45 -17.30 7.16 -0.97
N GLY A 46 -16.77 8.21 -1.62
CA GLY A 46 -16.99 9.59 -1.23
C GLY A 46 -16.17 10.02 -0.01
N GLN A 47 -15.21 9.21 0.44
CA GLN A 47 -14.42 9.45 1.63
C GLN A 47 -12.92 9.46 1.29
N ASP A 48 -12.27 10.61 1.52
CA ASP A 48 -10.90 10.89 1.05
C ASP A 48 -9.83 9.94 1.59
N ASP A 49 -10.00 9.41 2.80
CA ASP A 49 -9.06 8.54 3.49
C ASP A 49 -9.52 7.07 3.57
N ALA A 50 -10.50 6.67 2.76
CA ALA A 50 -11.09 5.33 2.82
C ALA A 50 -10.06 4.19 2.67
N PHE A 51 -9.08 4.34 1.77
CA PHE A 51 -8.02 3.33 1.61
C PHE A 51 -7.13 3.22 2.85
N TYR A 52 -6.78 4.37 3.46
CA TYR A 52 -6.03 4.40 4.71
C TYR A 52 -6.79 3.66 5.83
N GLN A 53 -8.09 3.94 5.98
CA GLN A 53 -8.91 3.29 6.99
C GLN A 53 -9.04 1.78 6.80
N ILE A 54 -9.01 1.30 5.56
CA ILE A 54 -8.97 -0.15 5.26
C ILE A 54 -7.61 -0.75 5.65
N CYS A 55 -6.51 -0.06 5.38
CA CYS A 55 -5.17 -0.55 5.66
C CYS A 55 -4.83 -0.60 7.16
N MET A 56 -5.44 0.24 8.00
CA MET A 56 -5.12 0.28 9.44
C MET A 56 -5.45 -1.00 10.21
N PRO A 57 -6.66 -1.60 10.09
CA PRO A 57 -6.96 -2.87 10.74
C PRO A 57 -6.41 -4.08 9.98
N LEU A 58 -6.02 -3.92 8.70
CA LEU A 58 -5.65 -5.03 7.83
C LEU A 58 -4.55 -5.95 8.39
N PRO A 59 -3.44 -5.46 8.97
CA PRO A 59 -2.39 -6.35 9.45
C PRO A 59 -2.80 -7.14 10.70
N GLU A 60 -3.67 -6.60 11.56
CA GLU A 60 -4.26 -7.36 12.67
C GLU A 60 -5.19 -8.47 12.14
N VAL A 61 -6.00 -8.16 11.12
CA VAL A 61 -6.87 -9.14 10.46
C VAL A 61 -6.06 -10.26 9.80
N ILE A 62 -4.97 -9.92 9.10
CA ILE A 62 -4.07 -10.91 8.49
C ILE A 62 -3.47 -11.81 9.58
N GLN A 63 -2.94 -11.23 10.65
CA GLN A 63 -2.38 -12.00 11.77
C GLN A 63 -3.40 -12.98 12.33
N LYS A 64 -4.62 -12.53 12.60
CA LYS A 64 -5.70 -13.38 13.11
C LYS A 64 -6.05 -14.53 12.16
N VAL A 65 -6.11 -14.28 10.85
CA VAL A 65 -6.38 -15.32 9.84
C VAL A 65 -5.25 -16.35 9.80
N VAL A 66 -3.99 -15.90 9.83
CA VAL A 66 -2.81 -16.79 9.88
C VAL A 66 -2.80 -17.62 11.16
N GLU A 67 -3.11 -17.05 12.31
CA GLU A 67 -3.18 -17.79 13.58
C GLU A 67 -4.32 -18.81 13.62
N THR A 68 -5.43 -18.54 12.93
CA THR A 68 -6.63 -19.39 12.95
C THR A 68 -6.57 -20.50 11.88
N GLU A 69 -5.95 -20.25 10.72
CA GLU A 69 -5.98 -21.15 9.55
C GLU A 69 -4.58 -21.52 8.99
N GLY A 70 -3.51 -21.09 9.66
CA GLY A 70 -2.13 -21.05 9.14
C GLY A 70 -1.54 -22.38 8.66
N GLU A 71 -1.91 -23.52 9.25
CA GLU A 71 -1.39 -24.82 8.81
C GLU A 71 -1.86 -25.23 7.40
N ASN A 72 -2.97 -24.66 6.90
CA ASN A 72 -3.53 -25.00 5.59
C ASN A 72 -3.28 -23.94 4.50
N LEU A 73 -2.81 -22.73 4.86
CA LEU A 73 -2.73 -21.59 3.95
C LEU A 73 -1.32 -21.25 3.44
N VAL A 74 -0.27 -21.66 4.16
CA VAL A 74 1.09 -21.19 3.88
C VAL A 74 2.05 -22.37 3.75
N PRO A 75 2.63 -22.64 2.56
CA PRO A 75 3.82 -23.49 2.47
C PRO A 75 4.91 -22.78 3.29
N HIS A 76 5.46 -23.44 4.31
CA HIS A 76 6.49 -22.91 5.23
C HIS A 76 7.30 -21.74 4.63
N ASP A 77 6.87 -20.52 4.95
CA ASP A 77 7.46 -19.28 4.43
C ASP A 77 8.54 -18.82 5.42
N THR A 78 9.80 -18.91 5.01
CA THR A 78 10.96 -18.61 5.87
C THR A 78 11.24 -17.13 5.98
N VAL A 79 10.62 -16.28 5.15
CA VAL A 79 10.88 -14.83 5.13
C VAL A 79 10.51 -14.20 6.47
N ILE A 80 9.41 -14.64 7.09
CA ILE A 80 8.99 -14.12 8.40
C ILE A 80 9.98 -14.52 9.50
N ASP A 81 10.50 -15.76 9.46
CA ASP A 81 11.49 -16.22 10.42
C ASP A 81 12.82 -15.48 10.27
N GLU A 82 13.27 -15.23 9.03
CA GLU A 82 14.47 -14.45 8.73
C GLU A 82 14.34 -13.00 9.21
N LEU A 83 13.18 -12.36 8.98
CA LEU A 83 12.92 -11.00 9.46
C LEU A 83 12.89 -10.92 11.00
N ARG A 84 12.35 -11.95 11.67
CA ARG A 84 12.34 -12.04 13.14
C ARG A 84 13.75 -12.19 13.72
N GLU A 85 14.61 -12.99 13.10
CA GLU A 85 16.00 -13.14 13.55
C GLU A 85 16.78 -11.81 13.41
N ILE A 86 16.63 -11.10 12.29
CA ILE A 86 17.26 -9.78 12.09
C ILE A 86 16.75 -8.74 13.12
N ALA A 87 15.46 -8.79 13.47
CA ALA A 87 14.86 -7.90 14.48
C ALA A 87 15.40 -8.16 15.89
N LYS A 88 15.58 -9.44 16.27
CA LYS A 88 16.18 -9.86 17.54
C LYS A 88 17.62 -9.38 17.68
N GLU A 89 18.41 -9.46 16.61
CA GLU A 89 19.80 -8.98 16.60
C GLU A 89 19.90 -7.45 16.72
N SER A 90 18.89 -6.73 16.24
CA SER A 90 18.87 -5.26 16.19
C SER A 90 18.28 -4.60 17.44
N SER A 91 17.88 -5.36 18.47
CA SER A 91 17.16 -4.86 19.66
C SER A 91 15.89 -4.07 19.32
N ILE A 92 15.26 -4.38 18.18
CA ILE A 92 14.01 -3.77 17.76
C ILE A 92 12.90 -4.67 18.29
N GLU A 93 12.25 -4.26 19.38
CA GLU A 93 10.99 -4.88 19.84
C GLU A 93 9.85 -4.47 18.88
N GLY A 94 9.87 -5.05 17.67
CA GLY A 94 8.81 -4.90 16.69
C GLY A 94 8.02 -6.19 16.58
N THR A 95 6.71 -6.14 16.83
CA THR A 95 5.82 -7.24 16.45
C THR A 95 5.74 -7.31 14.92
N ASP A 96 5.36 -8.46 14.35
CA ASP A 96 5.14 -8.59 12.90
C ASP A 96 4.15 -7.53 12.37
N LEU A 97 3.21 -7.11 13.22
CA LEU A 97 2.29 -5.99 13.00
C LEU A 97 3.03 -4.66 12.80
N THR A 98 4.03 -4.35 13.62
CA THR A 98 4.86 -3.14 13.50
C THR A 98 5.60 -3.11 12.16
N PHE A 99 6.14 -4.25 11.72
CA PHE A 99 6.82 -4.36 10.42
C PHE A 99 5.84 -4.16 9.25
N ALA A 100 4.66 -4.80 9.30
CA ALA A 100 3.63 -4.62 8.28
C ALA A 100 3.17 -3.15 8.18
N MET A 101 2.99 -2.48 9.32
CA MET A 101 2.65 -1.06 9.35
C MET A 101 3.76 -0.18 8.76
N ALA A 102 5.03 -0.46 9.08
CA ALA A 102 6.17 0.27 8.50
C ALA A 102 6.22 0.14 6.98
N ILE A 103 5.94 -1.06 6.43
CA ILE A 103 5.87 -1.30 4.98
C ILE A 103 4.76 -0.45 4.35
N TYR A 104 3.59 -0.35 4.97
CA TYR A 104 2.50 0.50 4.46
C TYR A 104 2.87 1.99 4.49
N ILE A 105 3.47 2.47 5.59
CA ILE A 105 3.89 3.86 5.71
C ILE A 105 4.94 4.20 4.63
N LEU A 106 5.93 3.34 4.42
CA LEU A 106 6.94 3.54 3.38
C LEU A 106 6.35 3.47 1.98
N GLY A 107 5.54 2.45 1.70
CA GLY A 107 4.96 2.19 0.38
C GLY A 107 3.87 3.20 -0.03
N PHE A 108 3.15 3.75 0.93
CA PHE A 108 1.99 4.62 0.70
C PHE A 108 2.12 6.01 1.33
N SER A 109 3.33 6.44 1.69
CA SER A 109 3.63 7.74 2.31
C SER A 109 2.96 8.96 1.66
N SER A 110 2.73 8.92 0.34
CA SER A 110 2.09 10.00 -0.40
C SER A 110 0.56 9.91 -0.49
N TYR A 111 -0.03 8.81 -0.02
CA TYR A 111 -1.47 8.55 -0.09
C TYR A 111 -2.18 9.30 1.04
N ALA A 112 -3.43 9.69 0.79
CA ALA A 112 -4.24 10.39 1.79
C ALA A 112 -4.36 9.55 3.08
N GLY A 113 -4.09 10.18 4.24
CA GLY A 113 -4.10 9.55 5.57
C GLY A 113 -2.75 8.99 6.03
N PHE A 114 -1.86 8.60 5.11
CA PHE A 114 -0.52 8.08 5.45
C PHE A 114 0.54 9.17 5.60
N ASN A 115 0.37 10.30 4.92
CA ASN A 115 1.32 11.41 4.92
C ASN A 115 1.57 12.05 6.30
N SER A 116 0.61 11.95 7.22
CA SER A 116 0.75 12.44 8.60
C SER A 116 1.47 11.48 9.54
N MET A 117 1.81 10.26 9.08
CA MET A 117 2.44 9.22 9.90
C MET A 117 3.97 9.26 9.87
N LEU A 118 4.56 10.02 8.95
CA LEU A 118 6.00 10.19 8.83
C LEU A 118 6.44 11.45 9.58
N THR A 119 7.41 11.31 10.48
CA THR A 119 8.14 12.48 10.99
C THR A 119 9.13 12.94 9.91
N PRO A 120 9.45 14.25 9.83
CA PRO A 120 10.38 14.79 8.82
C PRO A 120 11.78 14.12 8.81
N GLU A 121 12.15 13.45 9.90
CA GLU A 121 13.44 12.77 10.05
C GLU A 121 13.54 11.44 9.28
N MET A 122 12.39 10.86 8.88
CA MET A 122 12.31 9.54 8.22
C MET A 122 12.33 9.59 6.69
N VAL A 123 12.32 10.79 6.07
CA VAL A 123 12.15 10.99 4.61
C VAL A 123 13.46 11.42 3.92
N LYS A 124 14.62 11.10 4.50
CA LYS A 124 15.93 11.43 3.90
C LYS A 124 16.49 10.32 3.03
#